data_AF-A0A938TJM8-F1
#
_entry.id   AF-A0A938TJM8-F1
#
_cell.length_a   1.000
_cell.length_b   1.000
_cell.length_c   1.000
_cell.angle_alpha   90.00
_cell.angle_beta   90.00
_cell.angle_gamma   90.00
#
_symmetry.space_group_name_H-M   'P 1'
#
loop_
_entity.id
_entity.type
_entity.pdbx_description
1 polymer ?
#
loop_
_entity_poly.entity_id
_entity_poly.type
_entity_poly.pdbx_seq_one_letter_code
_entity_poly.pdbx_strand_id
1 'polypeptide(L)'
;MRLLFNVAPQAANTFAAADAGLVGQLIMTLGQEFERAVSTRMQDIDEMKALLGDAPGTVDRRAFLAQQPASLHLRDVNVVHDAGMRLISAWHAEVEITDDQANRRIWTFLRNHSERHRFD
;
A
#
# COMPACT_ATOMS: atom_id res chain seq x y z
N MET A 1 -26.12 -0.06 -0.80
CA MET A 1 -26.79 1.20 -1.18
C MET A 1 -27.84 1.64 -0.13
N ARG A 2 -27.47 1.65 1.16
CA ARG A 2 -28.41 1.94 2.28
C ARG A 2 -28.04 3.21 3.06
N LEU A 3 -26.79 3.68 2.92
CA LEU A 3 -26.31 4.93 3.52
C LEU A 3 -26.82 6.18 2.79
N LEU A 4 -26.95 6.13 1.46
CA LEU A 4 -27.43 7.27 0.65
C LEU A 4 -28.86 7.70 0.99
N PHE A 5 -29.73 6.78 1.41
CA PHE A 5 -31.13 7.08 1.75
C PHE A 5 -31.34 7.45 3.23
N ASN A 6 -30.35 7.23 4.10
CA ASN A 6 -30.46 7.51 5.53
C ASN A 6 -29.94 8.90 5.92
N VAL A 7 -29.33 9.65 5.00
CA VAL A 7 -28.84 11.03 5.24
C VAL A 7 -29.92 12.08 4.96
N ALA A 8 -31.07 11.71 4.39
CA ALA A 8 -32.11 12.67 4.01
C ALA A 8 -33.46 12.41 4.69
N PRO A 9 -33.71 12.91 5.92
CA PRO A 9 -35.04 13.37 6.26
C PRO A 9 -35.24 14.73 5.58
N GLN A 10 -36.23 14.83 4.69
CA GLN A 10 -36.73 16.02 3.98
C GLN A 10 -36.04 16.40 2.65
N ALA A 11 -36.26 15.59 1.62
CA ALA A 11 -36.00 15.93 0.22
C ALA A 11 -37.04 16.90 -0.38
N ALA A 12 -37.40 17.97 0.34
CA ALA A 12 -38.21 19.08 -0.21
C ALA A 12 -37.35 20.24 -0.74
N ASN A 13 -36.03 20.18 -0.52
CA ASN A 13 -35.09 21.24 -0.88
C ASN A 13 -34.04 20.71 -1.86
N THR A 14 -33.96 21.30 -3.05
CA THR A 14 -33.00 20.95 -4.11
C THR A 14 -31.55 21.06 -3.65
N PHE A 15 -31.25 21.96 -2.70
CA PHE A 15 -29.94 22.08 -2.08
C PHE A 15 -29.54 20.84 -1.27
N ALA A 16 -30.46 20.25 -0.50
CA ALA A 16 -30.18 19.05 0.29
C ALA A 16 -29.91 17.81 -0.58
N ALA A 17 -30.55 17.73 -1.76
CA ALA A 17 -30.28 16.69 -2.74
C ALA A 17 -28.91 16.87 -3.43
N ALA A 18 -28.53 18.12 -3.72
CA ALA A 18 -27.21 18.45 -4.26
C ALA A 18 -26.08 18.14 -3.26
N ASP A 19 -26.26 18.50 -1.99
CA ASP A 19 -25.30 18.20 -0.92
C ASP A 19 -25.13 16.69 -0.71
N ALA A 20 -26.24 15.94 -0.68
CA ALA A 20 -26.18 14.48 -0.60
C ALA A 20 -25.49 13.85 -1.82
N GLY A 21 -25.69 14.42 -3.02
CA GLY A 21 -25.00 14.03 -4.24
C GLY A 21 -23.49 14.24 -4.16
N LEU A 22 -23.06 15.42 -3.69
CA LEU A 22 -21.64 15.77 -3.54
C LEU A 22 -20.96 14.91 -2.47
N VAL A 23 -21.59 14.70 -1.31
CA VAL A 23 -21.09 13.78 -0.28
C VAL A 23 -20.99 12.35 -0.81
N GLY A 24 -21.99 11.90 -1.58
CA GLY A 24 -21.96 10.59 -2.23
C GLY A 24 -20.77 10.44 -3.20
N GLN A 25 -20.50 11.45 -4.02
CA GLN A 25 -19.35 11.47 -4.93
C GLN A 25 -18.02 11.43 -4.16
N LEU A 26 -17.87 12.26 -3.12
CA LEU A 26 -16.66 12.26 -2.28
C LEU A 26 -16.41 10.90 -1.62
N ILE A 27 -17.45 10.24 -1.12
CA ILE A 27 -17.32 8.89 -0.53
C ILE A 27 -16.88 7.88 -1.59
N MET A 28 -17.44 7.93 -2.81
CA MET A 28 -17.02 7.02 -3.88
C MET A 28 -15.57 7.26 -4.30
N THR A 29 -15.16 8.51 -4.48
CA THR A 29 -13.77 8.86 -4.80
C THR A 29 -12.82 8.40 -3.70
N LEU A 30 -13.15 8.62 -2.42
CA LEU A 30 -12.35 8.11 -1.31
C LEU A 30 -12.26 6.58 -1.32
N GLY A 31 -13.37 5.89 -1.60
CA GLY A 31 -13.38 4.43 -1.75
C GLY A 31 -12.40 3.95 -2.83
N GLN A 32 -12.44 4.57 -4.00
CA GLN A 32 -11.54 4.26 -5.12
C GLN A 32 -10.08 4.52 -4.76
N GLU A 33 -9.79 5.62 -4.08
CA GLU A 33 -8.43 5.93 -3.61
C GLU A 33 -7.93 4.92 -2.57
N PHE A 34 -8.80 4.44 -1.66
CA PHE A 34 -8.43 3.37 -0.73
C PHE A 34 -8.17 2.04 -1.45
N GLU A 35 -8.99 1.66 -2.42
CA GLU A 35 -8.79 0.46 -3.22
C GLU A 35 -7.46 0.54 -4.01
N ARG A 36 -7.18 1.69 -4.63
CA ARG A 36 -5.90 1.95 -5.31
C ARG A 36 -4.73 1.84 -4.32
N ALA A 37 -4.81 2.49 -3.17
CA ALA A 37 -3.76 2.46 -2.16
C ALA A 37 -3.47 1.03 -1.66
N VAL A 38 -4.52 0.24 -1.37
CA VAL A 38 -4.37 -1.16 -0.98
C VAL A 38 -3.74 -1.98 -2.09
N SER A 39 -4.21 -1.84 -3.34
CA SER A 39 -3.67 -2.55 -4.49
C SER A 39 -2.19 -2.24 -4.69
N THR A 40 -1.80 -0.96 -4.65
CA THR A 40 -0.39 -0.56 -4.79
C THR A 40 0.47 -1.14 -3.66
N ARG A 41 0.00 -1.08 -2.40
CA ARG A 41 0.74 -1.65 -1.26
C ARG A 41 0.91 -3.17 -1.36
N MET A 42 -0.10 -3.88 -1.87
CA MET A 42 0.00 -5.32 -2.10
C MET A 42 1.04 -5.65 -3.18
N GLN A 43 1.07 -4.88 -4.28
CA GLN A 43 2.11 -5.02 -5.31
C GLN A 43 3.50 -4.76 -4.75
N ASP A 44 3.66 -3.74 -3.91
CA ASP A 44 4.91 -3.46 -3.21
C ASP A 44 5.34 -4.67 -2.36
N ILE A 45 4.43 -5.23 -1.55
CA ILE A 45 4.72 -6.41 -0.70
C ILE A 45 5.16 -7.61 -1.54
N ASP A 46 4.50 -7.87 -2.68
CA ASP A 46 4.87 -8.99 -3.55
C ASP A 46 6.28 -8.79 -4.15
N GLU A 47 6.60 -7.58 -4.60
CA GLU A 47 7.95 -7.25 -5.10
C GLU A 47 9.00 -7.34 -3.98
N MET A 48 8.68 -6.88 -2.76
CA MET A 48 9.56 -7.02 -1.58
C MET A 48 9.83 -8.48 -1.26
N LYS A 49 8.80 -9.34 -1.30
CA LYS A 49 8.95 -10.78 -1.04
C LYS A 49 9.78 -11.47 -2.10
N ALA A 50 9.60 -11.12 -3.37
CA ALA A 50 10.43 -11.63 -4.45
C ALA A 50 11.90 -11.19 -4.28
N LEU A 51 12.11 -9.91 -3.99
CA LEU A 51 13.45 -9.35 -3.77
C LEU A 51 14.17 -10.03 -2.58
N LEU A 52 13.47 -10.17 -1.45
CA LEU A 52 14.00 -10.77 -0.24
C LEU A 52 14.08 -12.31 -0.33
N GLY A 53 13.24 -12.98 -1.11
CA GLY A 53 13.26 -14.44 -1.27
C GLY A 53 14.64 -14.94 -1.71
N ASP A 54 15.23 -14.24 -2.68
CA ASP A 54 16.53 -14.57 -3.28
C ASP A 54 17.73 -13.85 -2.63
N ALA A 55 17.51 -13.12 -1.53
CA ALA A 55 18.55 -12.29 -0.92
C ALA A 55 19.62 -13.14 -0.20
N PRO A 56 20.90 -13.11 -0.56
CA PRO A 56 21.96 -13.62 0.32
C PRO A 56 22.07 -12.73 1.58
N GLY A 57 22.57 -13.27 2.68
CA GLY A 57 22.89 -12.48 3.88
C GLY A 57 22.29 -12.99 5.18
N THR A 58 22.50 -12.20 6.24
CA THR A 58 22.18 -12.57 7.63
C THR A 58 20.81 -12.13 8.11
N VAL A 59 20.14 -11.25 7.36
CA VAL A 59 18.79 -10.78 7.68
C VAL A 59 17.80 -11.94 7.73
N ASP A 60 17.22 -12.21 8.91
CA ASP A 60 16.16 -13.20 9.06
C ASP A 60 14.84 -12.65 8.53
N ARG A 61 14.45 -13.19 7.38
CA ARG A 61 13.28 -12.79 6.59
C ARG A 61 12.21 -13.86 6.51
N ARG A 62 12.42 -15.04 7.12
CA ARG A 62 11.50 -16.19 7.00
C ARG A 62 10.09 -15.85 7.50
N ALA A 63 10.00 -15.15 8.62
CA ALA A 63 8.73 -14.72 9.17
C ALA A 63 7.99 -13.78 8.21
N PHE A 64 8.68 -12.81 7.62
CA PHE A 64 8.10 -11.89 6.64
C PHE A 64 7.65 -12.57 5.35
N LEU A 65 8.45 -13.49 4.80
CA LEU A 65 8.10 -14.21 3.56
C LEU A 65 6.79 -14.99 3.70
N ALA A 66 6.53 -15.57 4.88
CA ALA A 66 5.29 -16.28 5.19
C ALA A 66 4.15 -15.34 5.64
N GLN A 67 4.45 -14.09 6.01
CA GLN A 67 3.47 -13.16 6.56
C GLN A 67 2.46 -12.72 5.50
N GLN A 68 1.18 -12.66 5.88
CA GLN A 68 0.12 -12.03 5.09
C GLN A 68 -0.57 -10.94 5.91
N PRO A 69 -1.17 -9.93 5.26
CA PRO A 69 -2.01 -8.96 5.96
C PRO A 69 -3.17 -9.67 6.67
N ALA A 70 -3.55 -9.19 7.86
CA ALA A 70 -4.68 -9.74 8.60
C ALA A 70 -6.03 -9.49 7.89
N SER A 71 -6.11 -8.41 7.10
CA SER A 71 -7.22 -8.06 6.25
C SER A 71 -6.76 -7.15 5.10
N LEU A 72 -7.67 -6.79 4.20
CA LEU A 72 -7.44 -5.79 3.16
C LEU A 72 -7.70 -4.35 3.63
N HIS A 73 -7.91 -4.12 4.94
CA HIS A 73 -7.85 -2.77 5.46
C HIS A 73 -6.44 -2.22 5.31
N LEU A 74 -6.32 -1.00 4.77
CA LEU A 74 -5.03 -0.36 4.50
C LEU A 74 -4.08 -0.38 5.70
N ARG A 75 -4.60 -0.25 6.92
CA ARG A 75 -3.83 -0.38 8.16
C ARG A 75 -3.10 -1.72 8.27
N ASP A 76 -3.78 -2.83 8.02
CA ASP A 76 -3.22 -4.17 8.18
C ASP A 76 -2.24 -4.49 7.06
N VAL A 77 -2.51 -3.99 5.86
CA VAL A 77 -1.59 -4.07 4.72
C VAL A 77 -0.30 -3.28 5.01
N ASN A 78 -0.42 -2.06 5.54
CA ASN A 78 0.73 -1.23 5.91
C ASN A 78 1.63 -1.89 6.96
N VAL A 79 1.07 -2.63 7.92
CA VAL A 79 1.88 -3.36 8.92
C VAL A 79 2.87 -4.33 8.24
N VAL A 80 2.41 -5.07 7.22
CA VAL A 80 3.25 -6.01 6.48
C VAL A 80 4.25 -5.25 5.60
N HIS A 81 3.78 -4.23 4.88
CA HIS A 81 4.63 -3.37 4.07
C HIS A 81 5.79 -2.76 4.87
N ASP A 82 5.52 -2.21 6.05
CA ASP A 82 6.52 -1.57 6.91
C ASP A 82 7.50 -2.59 7.50
N ALA A 83 7.07 -3.84 7.71
CA ALA A 83 7.99 -4.92 8.07
C ALA A 83 8.95 -5.24 6.91
N GLY A 84 8.44 -5.32 5.68
CA GLY A 84 9.25 -5.53 4.48
C GLY A 84 10.28 -4.41 4.25
N MET A 85 9.85 -3.15 4.35
CA MET A 85 10.75 -2.00 4.22
C MET A 85 11.88 -2.02 5.25
N ARG A 86 11.60 -2.36 6.51
CA ARG A 86 12.64 -2.49 7.55
C ARG A 86 13.67 -3.56 7.20
N LEU A 87 13.23 -4.71 6.67
CA LEU A 87 14.13 -5.78 6.25
C LEU A 87 14.99 -5.37 5.04
N ILE A 88 14.40 -4.67 4.06
CA ILE A 88 15.14 -4.15 2.90
C ILE A 88 16.18 -3.12 3.34
N SER A 89 15.82 -2.21 4.26
CA SER A 89 16.78 -1.23 4.80
C SER A 89 17.92 -1.91 5.55
N ALA A 90 17.63 -2.92 6.37
CA ALA A 90 18.65 -3.70 7.07
C ALA A 90 19.57 -4.44 6.08
N TRP A 91 18.99 -5.08 5.06
CA TRP A 91 19.75 -5.77 4.04
C TRP A 91 20.61 -4.81 3.21
N HIS A 92 20.08 -3.64 2.83
CA HIS A 92 20.84 -2.60 2.14
C HIS A 92 22.09 -2.19 2.94
N ALA A 93 21.96 -1.99 4.26
CA ALA A 93 23.09 -1.64 5.11
C ALA A 93 24.19 -2.73 5.14
N GLU A 94 23.86 -4.01 4.94
CA GLU A 94 24.84 -5.10 4.83
C GLU A 94 25.54 -5.11 3.45
N VAL A 95 24.79 -4.87 2.37
CA VAL A 95 25.25 -5.09 1.00
C VAL A 95 25.74 -3.84 0.28
N GLU A 96 25.48 -2.64 0.79
CA GLU A 96 25.73 -1.36 0.11
C GLU A 96 27.16 -1.25 -0.43
N ILE A 97 28.15 -1.73 0.32
CA ILE A 97 29.57 -1.69 -0.05
C ILE A 97 30.08 -3.05 -0.55
N THR A 98 29.45 -4.15 -0.11
CA THR A 98 30.01 -5.51 -0.24
C THR A 98 29.45 -6.30 -1.42
N ASP A 99 28.22 -5.98 -1.87
CA ASP A 99 27.55 -6.67 -2.98
C ASP A 99 26.80 -5.65 -3.84
N ASP A 100 27.50 -5.18 -4.87
CA ASP A 100 27.01 -4.22 -5.85
C ASP A 100 25.82 -4.76 -6.69
N GLN A 101 25.73 -6.08 -6.89
CA GLN A 101 24.58 -6.68 -7.58
C GLN A 101 23.32 -6.61 -6.71
N ALA A 102 23.43 -7.00 -5.43
CA ALA A 102 22.33 -6.89 -4.47
C ALA A 102 21.91 -5.42 -4.30
N ASN A 103 22.88 -4.51 -4.14
CA ASN A 103 22.64 -3.08 -4.03
C ASN A 103 21.83 -2.54 -5.22
N ARG A 104 22.23 -2.85 -6.46
CA ARG A 104 21.47 -2.46 -7.67
C ARG A 104 20.04 -2.99 -7.70
N ARG A 105 19.81 -4.21 -7.21
CA ARG A 105 18.45 -4.79 -7.13
C ARG A 105 17.58 -4.00 -6.15
N ILE A 106 18.12 -3.67 -4.99
CA ILE A 106 17.45 -2.82 -3.99
C ILE A 106 17.13 -1.44 -4.58
N TRP A 107 18.08 -0.79 -5.25
CA TRP A 107 17.84 0.50 -5.90
C TRP A 107 16.79 0.44 -7.00
N THR A 108 16.75 -0.65 -7.76
CA THR A 108 15.72 -0.87 -8.78
C THR A 108 14.34 -0.98 -8.15
N PHE A 109 14.22 -1.76 -7.07
CA PHE A 109 13.01 -1.83 -6.28
C PHE A 109 12.58 -0.45 -5.75
N LEU A 110 13.48 0.31 -5.11
CA LEU A 110 13.18 1.62 -4.53
C LEU A 110 12.71 2.63 -5.60
N ARG A 111 13.27 2.56 -6.80
CA ARG A 111 12.81 3.37 -7.94
C ARG A 111 11.40 2.97 -8.36
N ASN A 112 11.16 1.68 -8.61
CA ASN A 112 9.84 1.16 -9.01
C ASN A 112 8.76 1.50 -7.98
N HIS A 113 9.08 1.33 -6.69
CA HIS A 113 8.23 1.74 -5.58
C HIS A 113 7.91 3.24 -5.68
N SER A 114 8.92 4.09 -5.81
CA SER A 114 8.71 5.54 -5.89
C SER A 114 7.82 5.96 -7.08
N GLU A 115 8.02 5.35 -8.25
CA GLU A 115 7.18 5.60 -9.43
C GLU A 115 5.71 5.22 -9.21
N ARG A 116 5.44 4.09 -8.52
CA ARG A 116 4.06 3.68 -8.19
C ARG A 116 3.35 4.64 -7.21
N HIS A 117 4.12 5.33 -6.37
CA HIS A 117 3.62 6.30 -5.38
C HIS A 117 3.65 7.74 -5.87
N ARG A 118 3.98 7.96 -7.15
CA ARG A 118 3.94 9.29 -7.74
C ARG A 118 2.50 9.79 -7.77
N PHE A 119 2.28 11.00 -7.26
CA PHE A 119 1.01 11.71 -7.43
C PHE A 119 0.99 12.27 -8.86
N ASP A 120 -0.02 11.88 -9.64
CA ASP A 120 -0.33 12.49 -10.94
C ASP A 120 -1.14 13.79 -10.75
#